data_AF-A0A9Q3GFW8-F1
#
_entry.id   AF-A0A9Q3GFW8-F1
#
_cell.length_a   1.000
_cell.length_b   1.000
_cell.length_c   1.000
_cell.angle_alpha   90.00
_cell.angle_beta   90.00
_cell.angle_gamma   90.00
#
_symmetry.space_group_name_H-M   'P 1'
#
loop_
_entity.id
_entity.type
_entity.pdbx_description
1 polymer ?
#
loop_
_entity_poly.entity_id
_entity_poly.type
_entity_poly.pdbx_seq_one_letter_code
_entity_poly.pdbx_strand_id
1 'polypeptide(L)' 'MDWVTALPPGGDRSFNAFLVLVDRYRKTPMILPCHKDDTAMDTAIMIWNRVISHTGLFQNIISDRDPKFT' A
#
# COMPACT_ATOMS: atom_id res chain seq x y z
N MET A 1 5.59 4.63 -3.65
CA MET A 1 4.56 4.03 -2.80
C MET A 1 4.04 5.15 -1.95
N ASP A 2 2.73 5.32 -1.94
CA ASP A 2 2.08 6.49 -1.35
C ASP A 2 0.78 6.08 -0.66
N TRP A 3 0.42 6.80 0.40
CA TRP A 3 -0.81 6.61 1.16
C TRP A 3 -1.81 7.70 0.81
N VAL A 4 -2.92 7.29 0.23
CA VAL A 4 -4.09 8.16 0.09
C VAL A 4 -4.95 7.99 1.33
N THR A 5 -4.93 8.99 2.20
CA THR A 5 -5.68 9.01 3.46
C THR A 5 -6.91 9.91 3.38
N ALA A 6 -7.66 10.03 4.49
CA ALA A 6 -8.86 10.87 4.62
C ALA A 6 -10.04 10.45 3.72
N LEU A 7 -10.16 9.16 3.41
CA LEU A 7 -11.32 8.64 2.72
C LEU A 7 -12.46 8.34 3.71
N PRO A 8 -13.73 8.52 3.31
CA PRO A 8 -14.85 8.06 4.12
C PRO A 8 -14.75 6.53 4.31
N PRO A 9 -15.05 6.00 5.52
CA PRO A 9 -15.00 4.57 5.76
C PRO A 9 -15.94 3.83 4.82
N GLY A 10 -15.39 2.88 4.05
CA GLY A 10 -16.10 2.17 3.00
C GLY A 10 -16.06 0.65 3.15
N GLY A 11 -17.16 0.01 2.75
CA GLY A 11 -17.34 -1.44 2.73
C GLY A 11 -17.46 -2.09 4.12
N ASP A 12 -17.62 -3.41 4.15
CA ASP A 12 -17.88 -4.18 5.38
C ASP A 12 -16.76 -4.05 6.43
N ARG A 13 -15.54 -3.72 5.99
CA ARG A 13 -14.36 -3.57 6.86
C ARG A 13 -14.01 -2.12 7.18
N SER A 14 -14.83 -1.16 6.74
CA SER A 14 -14.64 0.28 7.01
C SER A 14 -13.23 0.78 6.68
N PHE A 15 -12.71 0.42 5.49
CA PHE A 15 -11.42 0.92 5.04
C PHE A 15 -11.50 2.43 4.83
N ASN A 16 -10.49 3.15 5.31
CA ASN A 16 -10.46 4.62 5.32
C ASN A 16 -9.19 5.20 4.65
N ALA A 17 -8.37 4.34 4.05
CA ALA A 17 -7.18 4.71 3.29
C ALA A 17 -6.94 3.74 2.12
N PHE A 18 -6.15 4.20 1.16
CA PHE A 18 -5.58 3.36 0.12
C PHE A 18 -4.05 3.43 0.14
N LEU A 19 -3.42 2.27 0.00
CA LEU A 19 -2.01 2.16 -0.31
C LEU A 19 -1.86 2.04 -1.83
N VAL A 20 -1.16 3.01 -2.43
CA VAL A 20 -0.93 3.06 -3.87
C VAL A 20 0.52 2.66 -4.16
N LEU A 21 0.64 1.60 -4.95
CA LEU A 21 1.90 1.06 -5.44
C LEU A 21 1.94 1.24 -6.95
N VAL A 22 3.00 1.84 -7.47
CA VAL A 22 3.16 1.97 -8.92
C VAL A 22 4.37 1.17 -9.34
N ASP A 23 4.13 0.14 -10.15
CA ASP A 23 5.22 -0.54 -10.85
C ASP A 23 5.79 0.43 -11.89
N ARG A 24 7.05 0.86 -11.70
CA ARG A 24 7.71 1.82 -12.60
C ARG A 24 7.92 1.27 -14.01
N TYR A 25 8.01 -0.05 -14.16
CA TYR A 25 8.19 -0.70 -15.46
C TYR A 25 6.86 -0.76 -16.22
N ARG A 26 5.82 -1.34 -15.59
CA ARG A 26 4.49 -1.48 -16.20
C ARG A 26 3.66 -0.20 -16.21
N LYS A 27 4.07 0.83 -15.46
CA LYS A 27 3.30 2.08 -15.24
C LYS A 27 1.87 1.82 -14.75
N THR A 28 1.64 0.67 -14.14
CA THR A 28 0.32 0.25 -13.68
C THR A 28 0.22 0.47 -12.18
N PRO A 29 -0.75 1.26 -11.70
CA PRO A 29 -1.00 1.41 -10.27
C PRO A 29 -1.72 0.17 -9.74
N MET A 30 -1.26 -0.31 -8.59
CA MET A 30 -1.92 -1.29 -7.75
C MET A 30 -2.42 -0.56 -6.50
N ILE A 31 -3.73 -0.65 -6.28
CA ILE A 31 -4.41 0.04 -5.19
C ILE A 31 -4.85 -1.01 -4.17
N LEU A 32 -4.42 -0.85 -2.93
CA LEU A 32 -4.78 -1.74 -1.84
C LEU A 32 -5.62 -0.98 -0.80
N PRO A 33 -6.81 -1.48 -0.43
CA PRO A 33 -7.57 -0.93 0.69
C PRO A 33 -6.87 -1.24 2.00
N CYS A 34 -6.69 -0.20 2.81
CA CYS A 34 -6.02 -0.25 4.11
C CYS A 34 -6.68 0.70 5.11
N HIS A 35 -6.18 0.67 6.35
CA HIS A 35 -6.60 1.58 7.40
C HIS A 35 -5.51 2.60 7.66
N LYS A 36 -5.89 3.87 7.87
CA LYS A 36 -4.97 4.97 8.16
C LYS A 36 -4.10 4.71 9.40
N ASP A 37 -4.49 3.79 10.27
CA ASP A 37 -3.81 3.47 11.52
C ASP A 37 -2.98 2.17 11.42
N ASP A 38 -2.92 1.54 10.22
CA ASP A 38 -2.09 0.35 10.00
C ASP A 38 -0.62 0.66 10.23
N THR A 39 0.07 -0.30 10.85
CA THR A 39 1.49 -0.20 11.15
C THR A 39 2.37 -0.52 9.93
N ALA A 40 3.67 -0.24 10.05
CA ALA A 40 4.67 -0.66 9.05
C ALA A 40 4.65 -2.19 8.82
N MET A 41 4.45 -2.97 9.90
CA MET A 41 4.37 -4.43 9.83
C MET A 41 3.14 -4.90 9.04
N ASP A 42 1.97 -4.32 9.34
CA ASP A 42 0.71 -4.66 8.65
C ASP A 42 0.81 -4.33 7.16
N THR A 43 1.42 -3.19 6.85
CA THR A 43 1.69 -2.75 5.48
C THR A 43 2.62 -3.73 4.75
N ALA A 44 3.71 -4.15 5.39
CA ALA A 44 4.65 -5.11 4.82
C ALA A 44 4.00 -6.46 4.54
N ILE A 45 3.20 -6.98 5.48
CA ILE A 45 2.45 -8.24 5.31
C ILE A 45 1.43 -8.10 4.17
N MET A 46 0.74 -6.96 4.09
CA MET A 46 -0.23 -6.69 3.02
C MET A 46 0.43 -6.69 1.64
N ILE A 47 1.58 -6.01 1.51
CA ILE A 47 2.37 -5.99 0.27
C ILE A 47 2.85 -7.40 -0.09
N TRP A 48 3.38 -8.13 0.89
CA TRP A 48 3.88 -9.48 0.70
C TRP A 48 2.82 -10.42 0.15
N ASN A 49 1.63 -10.42 0.76
CA ASN A 49 0.57 -11.33 0.39
C ASN A 49 -0.15 -10.94 -0.90
N ARG A 50 -0.32 -9.64 -1.16
CA ARG A 50 -1.18 -9.16 -2.25
C ARG A 50 -0.44 -8.65 -3.48
N VAL A 51 0.83 -8.25 -3.37
CA VAL A 51 1.52 -7.52 -4.45
C VAL A 51 2.66 -8.34 -5.03
N ILE A 52 3.43 -9.03 -4.17
CA ILE A 52 4.54 -9.88 -4.61
C ILE A 52 4.03 -11.03 -5.49
N SER A 53 2.83 -11.55 -5.23
CA SER A 53 2.18 -12.56 -6.07
C SER A 53 1.91 -12.08 -7.50
N HIS A 54 1.75 -10.77 -7.73
CA HIS A 54 1.48 -10.18 -9.05
C HIS A 54 2.72 -9.62 -9.75
N THR A 55 3.65 -9.05 -9.00
CA THR A 55 4.81 -8.31 -9.54
C THR A 55 6.13 -9.04 -9.38
N GLY A 56 6.19 -10.06 -8.51
CA GLY A 56 7.44 -10.62 -8.03
C GLY A 56 8.06 -9.76 -6.92
N LEU A 57 9.30 -10.09 -6.54
CA LEU A 57 10.05 -9.34 -5.54
C LEU A 57 10.55 -8.00 -6.11
N PHE A 58 10.30 -6.91 -5.40
CA PHE A 58 10.85 -5.60 -5.74
C PHE A 58 12.34 -5.56 -5.43
N GLN A 59 13.13 -5.00 -6.35
CA GLN A 59 14.54 -4.69 -6.06
C GLN A 59 14.66 -3.39 -5.26
N ASN A 60 13.86 -2.37 -5.61
CA ASN A 60 13.92 -1.04 -5.01
C ASN A 60 12.51 -0.53 -4.75
N ILE A 61 12.24 -0.09 -3.52
CA ILE A 61 11.00 0.57 -3.13
C ILE A 61 11.31 2.05 -2.93
N ILE A 62 10.55 2.92 -3.59
CA ILE A 62 10.59 4.37 -3.37
C ILE A 62 9.29 4.74 -2.68
N SER A 63 9.39 5.29 -1.47
CA SER A 63 8.26 5.78 -0.67
C SER A 63 8.56 7.21 -0.21
N ASP A 64 7.51 7.89 0.22
CA ASP A 64 7.67 9.16 0.92
C ASP A 64 8.24 8.95 2.33
N ARG A 65 8.64 10.05 2.98
CA ARG A 65 9.24 10.04 4.33
C ARG A 65 8.21 9.89 5.45
N ASP A 66 7.17 9.08 5.23
CA ASP A 66 6.19 8.80 6.26
C ASP A 66 6.80 7.86 7.33
N PRO A 67 6.54 8.09 8.63
CA PRO A 67 7.01 7.20 9.70
C PRO A 67 6.60 5.74 9.53
N LYS A 68 5.53 5.45 8.79
CA LYS A 68 5.10 4.08 8.49
C LYS A 68 6.04 3.34 7.53
N PHE A 69 6.97 4.07 6.91
CA PHE A 69 7.96 3.55 5.98
C PHE A 69 9.40 3.61 6.52
N THR A 70 9.61 4.18 7.72
CA THR A 70 10.93 4.34 8.36
C THR A 70 11.00 3.53 9.64
#